data_AF-A0AAE0ZFH5-F1
#
_entry.id   AF-A0AAE0ZFH5-F1
#
_cell.length_a   1.000
_cell.length_b   1.000
_cell.length_c   1.000
_cell.angle_alpha   90.00
_cell.angle_beta   90.00
_cell.angle_gamma   90.00
#
_symmetry.space_group_name_H-M   'P 1'
#
loop_
_entity.id
_entity.type
_entity.pdbx_description
1 polymer ?
#
loop_
_entity_poly.entity_id
_entity_poly.type
_entity_poly.pdbx_seq_one_letter_code
_entity_poly.pdbx_strand_id
1 'polypeptide(L)'
;MPQIYKRKTTRGASNDILQRALEYMTTNNTSVRSAARDFKIDCTTFQRFVNKKKADPDAVFGYVNCRLKNMVFTPQMETDLSQQIKQLAGQFYGLSKSKVQEVAHLFAKANAQHSP
;
A
#
# COMPACT_ATOMS: atom_id res chain seq x y z
N MET A 1 -2.59 3.93 -18.19
CA MET A 1 -2.22 5.11 -17.39
C MET A 1 -2.81 4.94 -15.99
N PRO A 2 -2.00 4.93 -14.91
CA PRO A 2 -2.53 4.80 -13.56
C PRO A 2 -3.37 6.03 -13.19
N GLN A 3 -4.60 5.83 -12.70
CA GLN A 3 -5.45 6.91 -12.22
C GLN A 3 -4.96 7.42 -10.86
N ILE A 4 -4.54 8.68 -10.79
CA ILE A 4 -4.20 9.34 -9.53
C ILE A 4 -5.50 9.79 -8.86
N TYR A 5 -5.96 9.06 -7.85
CA TYR A 5 -7.15 9.42 -7.10
C TYR A 5 -6.89 10.65 -6.20
N LYS A 6 -7.67 11.71 -6.40
CA LYS A 6 -7.73 12.87 -5.48
C LYS A 6 -8.86 12.66 -4.47
N ARG A 7 -8.54 12.78 -3.18
CA ARG A 7 -9.54 12.72 -2.11
C ARG A 7 -10.59 13.83 -2.27
N LYS A 8 -11.86 13.47 -2.03
CA LYS A 8 -12.99 14.42 -2.08
C LYS A 8 -13.28 15.13 -0.75
N THR A 9 -12.72 14.65 0.36
CA THR A 9 -13.00 15.16 1.72
C THR A 9 -11.72 15.46 2.49
N THR A 10 -11.80 16.43 3.39
CA THR A 10 -10.75 16.81 4.35
C THR A 10 -10.86 16.06 5.67
N ARG A 11 -11.72 15.04 5.75
CA ARG A 11 -11.97 14.28 6.99
C ARG A 11 -10.83 13.29 7.28
N GLY A 12 -10.46 13.23 8.56
CA GLY A 12 -9.42 12.35 9.09
C GLY A 12 -8.00 12.91 8.90
N ALA A 13 -7.10 12.55 9.80
CA ALA A 13 -5.68 12.92 9.70
C ALA A 13 -4.98 12.18 8.56
N SER A 14 -4.06 12.84 7.89
CA SER A 14 -3.14 12.18 6.94
C SER A 14 -2.09 11.38 7.69
N ASN A 15 -1.50 10.38 7.03
CA ASN A 15 -0.41 9.58 7.62
C ASN A 15 0.78 10.47 8.03
N ASP A 16 1.08 11.51 7.26
CA ASP A 16 2.18 12.44 7.55
C ASP A 16 1.97 13.20 8.86
N ILE A 17 0.73 13.63 9.14
CA ILE A 17 0.39 14.31 10.39
C ILE A 17 0.48 13.33 11.57
N LEU A 18 0.03 12.08 11.38
CA LEU A 18 0.14 11.04 12.41
C LEU A 18 1.60 10.69 12.73
N GLN A 19 2.47 10.64 11.72
CA GLN A 19 3.91 10.41 11.91
C GLN A 19 4.56 11.55 12.70
N ARG A 20 4.34 12.81 12.30
CA ARG A 20 4.86 13.97 13.02
C ARG A 20 4.37 14.04 14.47
N ALA A 21 3.10 13.70 14.70
CA ALA A 21 2.55 13.64 16.05
C ALA A 21 3.19 12.53 16.90
N LEU A 22 3.51 11.38 16.30
CA LEU A 22 4.23 10.30 16.98
C LEU A 22 5.66 10.70 17.31
N GLU A 23 6.37 11.31 16.35
CA GLU A 23 7.72 11.86 16.57
C GLU A 23 7.72 12.88 17.70
N TYR A 24 6.81 13.86 17.68
CA TYR A 24 6.66 14.86 18.75
C TYR A 24 6.35 14.23 20.11
N MET A 25 5.50 13.20 20.14
CA MET A 25 5.19 12.46 21.37
C MET A 25 6.45 11.79 21.93
N THR A 26 7.26 11.16 21.07
CA THR A 26 8.49 10.47 21.45
C THR A 26 9.62 11.42 21.87
N THR A 27 9.79 12.56 21.19
CA THR A 27 10.87 13.52 21.50
C THR A 27 10.59 14.27 22.81
N ASN A 28 9.33 14.62 23.06
CA ASN A 28 8.94 15.45 24.20
C ASN A 28 8.39 14.64 25.38
N ASN A 29 8.37 13.30 25.30
CA ASN A 29 7.79 12.40 26.30
C ASN A 29 6.37 12.82 26.75
N THR A 30 5.56 13.26 25.78
CA THR A 30 4.19 13.72 26.07
C THR A 30 3.20 12.57 25.98
N SER A 31 2.02 12.74 26.60
CA SER A 31 0.95 11.74 26.52
C SER A 31 0.32 11.69 25.12
N VAL A 32 -0.29 10.55 24.78
CA VAL A 32 -1.09 10.38 23.55
C VAL A 32 -2.16 11.46 23.42
N ARG A 33 -2.79 11.84 24.54
CA ARG A 33 -3.90 12.81 24.55
C ARG A 33 -3.42 14.25 24.32
N SER A 34 -2.28 14.63 24.88
CA SER A 34 -1.69 15.96 24.64
C SER A 34 -1.23 16.10 23.20
N ALA A 35 -0.49 15.13 22.67
CA ALA A 35 -0.04 15.16 21.28
C ALA A 35 -1.24 15.17 20.29
N ALA A 36 -2.28 14.38 20.55
CA ALA A 36 -3.49 14.41 19.71
C ALA A 36 -4.17 15.79 19.70
N ARG A 37 -4.21 16.48 20.85
CA ARG A 37 -4.79 17.82 20.97
C ARG A 37 -3.98 18.85 20.18
N ASP A 38 -2.66 18.84 20.30
CA ASP A 38 -1.76 19.79 19.64
C ASP A 38 -1.83 19.67 18.12
N PHE A 39 -1.91 18.44 17.60
CA PHE A 39 -2.00 18.16 16.17
C PHE A 39 -3.44 18.13 15.63
N LYS A 40 -4.45 18.45 16.47
CA LYS A 40 -5.89 18.43 16.11
C LYS A 40 -6.34 17.09 15.52
N ILE A 41 -5.84 15.99 16.08
CA ILE A 41 -6.17 14.62 15.70
C ILE A 41 -7.14 14.05 16.73
N ASP A 42 -8.08 13.22 16.29
CA ASP A 42 -8.92 12.50 17.24
C ASP A 42 -8.10 11.48 18.06
N CYS A 43 -8.31 11.48 19.37
CA CYS A 43 -7.53 10.67 20.32
C CYS A 43 -7.59 9.18 19.98
N THR A 44 -8.76 8.68 19.59
CA THR A 44 -8.94 7.24 19.27
C THR A 44 -8.13 6.85 18.04
N THR A 45 -8.12 7.71 17.03
CA THR A 45 -7.38 7.48 15.79
C THR A 45 -5.87 7.47 16.04
N PHE A 46 -5.37 8.41 16.85
CA PHE A 46 -3.96 8.48 17.20
C PHE A 46 -3.53 7.31 18.09
N GLN A 47 -4.34 6.92 19.07
CA GLN A 47 -4.06 5.76 19.92
C GLN A 47 -4.00 4.45 19.11
N ARG A 48 -4.93 4.25 18.17
CA ARG A 48 -4.88 3.11 17.23
C ARG A 48 -3.60 3.13 16.40
N PHE A 49 -3.16 4.30 15.96
CA PHE A 49 -1.92 4.47 15.20
C PHE A 49 -0.69 4.06 16.03
N VAL A 50 -0.57 4.60 17.25
CA VAL A 50 0.52 4.27 18.18
C VAL A 50 0.56 2.78 18.50
N ASN A 51 -0.58 2.17 18.84
CA ASN A 51 -0.63 0.75 19.17
C ASN A 51 -0.18 -0.15 18.00
N LYS A 52 -0.60 0.18 16.77
CA LYS A 52 -0.19 -0.58 15.59
C LYS A 52 1.30 -0.37 15.27
N LYS A 53 1.86 0.82 15.47
CA LYS A 53 3.31 1.05 15.34
C LYS A 53 4.15 0.37 16.43
N LYS A 54 3.60 0.21 17.63
CA LYS A 54 4.23 -0.57 18.71
C LYS A 54 4.26 -2.06 18.41
N ALA A 55 3.21 -2.59 17.77
CA ALA A 55 3.16 -3.99 17.35
C ALA A 55 4.11 -4.24 16.17
N ASP A 56 4.06 -3.39 15.15
CA ASP A 56 4.84 -3.51 13.93
C ASP A 56 5.42 -2.13 13.55
N PRO A 57 6.73 -1.87 13.72
CA PRO A 57 7.33 -0.58 13.41
C PRO A 57 7.20 -0.24 11.91
N ASP A 58 7.24 -1.25 11.05
CA ASP A 58 7.10 -1.12 9.59
C ASP A 58 5.65 -1.16 9.12
N ALA A 59 4.67 -1.18 10.04
CA ALA A 59 3.27 -1.17 9.66
C ALA A 59 2.93 0.02 8.77
N VAL A 60 2.40 -0.30 7.59
CA VAL A 60 1.82 0.66 6.67
C VAL A 60 0.36 0.92 7.06
N PHE A 61 -0.08 2.16 6.93
CA PHE A 61 -1.44 2.60 7.28
C PHE A 61 -2.27 2.95 6.04
N GLY A 62 -3.59 2.82 6.19
CA GLY A 62 -4.54 3.11 5.12
C GLY A 62 -4.56 2.06 4.01
N TYR A 63 -4.95 2.49 2.82
CA TYR A 63 -5.23 1.62 1.68
C TYR A 63 -4.01 0.84 1.18
N VAL A 64 -2.80 1.37 1.38
CA VAL A 64 -1.56 0.72 0.98
C VAL A 64 -1.41 -0.64 1.68
N ASN A 65 -1.79 -0.77 2.95
CA ASN A 65 -1.75 -2.04 3.67
C ASN A 65 -2.72 -3.07 3.07
N CYS A 66 -3.95 -2.66 2.73
CA CYS A 66 -4.92 -3.54 2.06
C CYS A 66 -4.41 -3.98 0.68
N ARG A 67 -3.81 -3.06 -0.07
CA ARG A 67 -3.19 -3.35 -1.36
C ARG A 67 -2.07 -4.39 -1.21
N LEU A 68 -1.12 -4.16 -0.32
CA LEU A 68 0.03 -5.06 -0.10
C LEU A 68 -0.42 -6.47 0.32
N LYS A 69 -1.42 -6.57 1.19
CA LYS A 69 -1.97 -7.88 1.62
C LYS A 69 -2.67 -8.65 0.51
N ASN A 70 -3.24 -7.94 -0.45
CA ASN A 70 -4.00 -8.54 -1.56
C ASN A 70 -3.17 -8.63 -2.85
N MET A 71 -1.86 -8.39 -2.79
CA MET A 71 -0.98 -8.57 -3.95
C MET A 71 -0.77 -10.05 -4.23
N VAL A 72 -1.18 -10.48 -5.42
CA VAL A 72 -0.98 -11.86 -5.91
C VAL A 72 0.45 -12.07 -6.39
N PHE A 73 1.06 -11.03 -6.95
CA PHE A 73 2.45 -11.06 -7.40
C PHE A 73 3.30 -10.17 -6.50
N THR A 74 4.49 -10.64 -6.16
CA THR A 74 5.50 -9.81 -5.53
C THR A 74 6.00 -8.76 -6.54
N PRO A 75 6.60 -7.64 -6.08
CA PRO A 75 7.13 -6.62 -7.00
C PRO A 75 8.14 -7.19 -8.01
N GLN A 76 8.94 -8.17 -7.61
CA GLN A 76 9.89 -8.87 -8.49
C GLN A 76 9.18 -9.71 -9.55
N MET A 77 8.13 -10.44 -9.15
CA MET A 77 7.30 -11.21 -10.08
C MET A 77 6.57 -10.30 -11.08
N GLU A 78 6.08 -9.13 -10.64
CA GLU A 78 5.49 -8.14 -11.55
C GLU A 78 6.50 -7.63 -12.57
N THR A 79 7.76 -7.40 -12.16
CA THR A 79 8.80 -6.97 -13.11
C THR A 79 9.09 -8.04 -14.15
N ASP A 80 9.22 -9.30 -13.75
CA ASP A 80 9.52 -10.41 -14.65
C ASP A 80 8.38 -10.64 -15.65
N LEU A 81 7.14 -10.67 -15.15
CA LEU A 81 5.94 -10.80 -15.96
C LEU A 81 5.83 -9.62 -16.95
N SER A 82 6.13 -8.39 -16.52
CA SER A 82 6.10 -7.22 -17.40
C SER A 82 7.13 -7.29 -18.53
N GLN A 83 8.33 -7.83 -18.26
CA GLN A 83 9.36 -8.01 -19.27
C GLN A 83 8.95 -9.07 -20.30
N GLN A 84 8.40 -10.19 -19.84
CA GLN A 84 7.87 -11.24 -20.71
C GLN A 84 6.76 -10.71 -21.63
N ILE A 85 5.79 -9.96 -21.09
CA ILE A 85 4.73 -9.35 -21.91
C ILE A 85 5.30 -8.40 -22.96
N LYS A 86 6.30 -7.57 -22.61
CA LYS A 86 6.92 -6.64 -23.56
C LYS A 86 7.64 -7.36 -24.69
N GLN A 87 8.34 -8.46 -24.39
CA GLN A 87 9.00 -9.29 -25.40
C GLN A 87 7.98 -9.91 -26.36
N LEU A 88 6.91 -10.51 -25.82
CA LEU A 88 5.84 -11.10 -26.62
C LEU A 88 5.12 -10.03 -27.46
N ALA A 89 4.82 -8.86 -26.88
CA ALA A 89 4.19 -7.76 -27.61
C ALA A 89 5.07 -7.25 -28.76
N GLY A 90 6.40 -7.23 -28.59
CA GLY A 90 7.34 -6.90 -29.66
C GLY A 90 7.34 -7.92 -30.79
N GLN A 91 7.20 -9.21 -30.48
CA GLN A 91 7.17 -10.29 -31.47
C GLN A 91 5.85 -10.37 -32.25
N PHE A 92 4.72 -10.10 -31.59
CA PHE A 92 3.39 -10.25 -32.17
C PHE A 92 2.75 -8.93 -32.65
N TYR A 93 3.53 -7.84 -32.75
CA TYR A 93 3.04 -6.49 -33.10
C TYR A 93 1.91 -6.00 -32.18
N GLY A 94 2.01 -6.34 -30.90
CA GLY A 94 1.01 -6.08 -29.88
C GLY A 94 0.41 -7.36 -29.30
N LEU A 95 -0.18 -7.23 -28.13
CA LEU A 95 -0.90 -8.30 -27.46
C LEU A 95 -2.31 -7.82 -27.11
N SER A 96 -3.31 -8.66 -27.35
CA SER A 96 -4.65 -8.40 -26.85
C SER A 96 -4.70 -8.56 -25.33
N LYS A 97 -5.67 -7.89 -24.70
CA LYS A 97 -5.90 -7.99 -23.25
C LYS A 97 -6.14 -9.44 -22.80
N SER A 98 -6.84 -10.25 -23.60
CA SER A 98 -7.11 -11.66 -23.26
C SER A 98 -5.82 -12.47 -23.20
N LYS A 99 -4.90 -12.27 -24.15
CA LYS A 99 -3.60 -12.96 -24.14
C LYS A 99 -2.72 -12.53 -22.98
N VAL A 100 -2.75 -11.25 -22.60
CA VAL A 100 -2.07 -10.78 -21.38
C VAL A 100 -2.59 -11.49 -20.12
N GLN A 101 -3.91 -11.69 -20.02
CA GLN A 101 -4.53 -12.40 -18.90
C GLN A 101 -4.16 -13.89 -18.89
N GLU A 102 -4.16 -14.54 -20.05
CA GLU A 102 -3.73 -15.94 -20.19
C GLU A 102 -2.27 -16.12 -19.72
N VAL A 103 -1.35 -15.25 -20.19
CA VAL A 103 0.07 -15.30 -19.79
C VAL A 103 0.22 -15.07 -18.28
N ALA A 104 -0.48 -14.08 -17.72
CA ALA A 104 -0.44 -13.83 -16.27
C ALA A 104 -0.96 -15.01 -15.45
N HIS A 105 -2.01 -15.68 -15.91
CA HIS A 105 -2.55 -16.86 -15.24
C HIS A 105 -1.62 -18.07 -15.33
N LEU A 106 -0.99 -18.31 -16.50
CA LEU A 106 0.04 -19.34 -16.65
C LEU A 106 1.26 -19.06 -15.75
N PHE A 107 1.69 -17.80 -15.68
CA PHE A 107 2.78 -17.37 -14.80
C PHE A 107 2.44 -17.56 -13.30
N ALA A 108 1.19 -17.27 -12.90
CA ALA A 108 0.74 -17.53 -11.53
C ALA A 108 0.75 -19.03 -11.20
N LYS A 109 0.24 -19.88 -12.10
CA LYS A 109 0.24 -21.34 -11.95
C LYS A 109 1.65 -21.91 -11.83
N ALA A 110 2.57 -21.45 -12.68
CA ALA A 110 3.96 -21.90 -12.66
C ALA A 110 4.68 -21.55 -11.35
N ASN A 111 4.35 -20.41 -10.75
CA ASN A 111 4.93 -19.95 -9.48
C ASN A 111 4.16 -20.42 -8.24
N ALA A 112 3.22 -21.38 -8.38
CA ALA A 112 2.36 -21.90 -7.32
C ALA A 112 1.62 -20.82 -6.49
N GLN A 113 1.39 -19.64 -7.08
CA GLN A 113 0.59 -18.59 -6.45
C GLN A 113 -0.87 -19.01 -6.54
N HIS A 114 -1.58 -19.00 -5.40
CA HIS A 114 -3.00 -19.36 -5.38
C HIS A 114 -3.80 -18.30 -6.15
N SER A 115 -4.29 -18.65 -7.33
CA SER A 115 -5.33 -17.88 -8.02
C SER A 115 -6.62 -18.04 -7.20
N PRO A 116 -7.22 -16.96 -6.68
CA PRO A 116 -8.57 -17.05 -6.12
C PRO A 116 -9.59 -17.44 -7.19
#